data_AF-A0A952B404-F1
#
_entry.id   AF-A0A952B404-F1
#
_cell.length_a   1.000
_cell.length_b   1.000
_cell.length_c   1.000
_cell.angle_alpha   90.00
_cell.angle_beta   90.00
_cell.angle_gamma   90.00
#
_symmetry.space_group_name_H-M   'P 1'
#
loop_
_entity.id
_entity.type
_entity.pdbx_description
1 polymer ?
#
loop_
_entity_poly.entity_id
_entity_poly.type
_entity_poly.pdbx_seq_one_letter_code
_entity_poly.pdbx_strand_id
1 'polypeptide(L)'
;MSITVEEMKSAREAVSQVRLQVSPEEALRYMQGIPHKGFLKSRRSSWRVNENGHATMQSICWLFCWATTGNNPKNKKTAESCSSVFGKIFDHSYEWFALKVPHELAKKWRYAKPKSLIDF
;
A
#
# COMPACT_ATOMS: atom_id res chain seq x y z
N MET A 1 -6.51 16.37 13.40
CA MET A 1 -7.76 16.27 12.63
C MET A 1 -8.38 14.93 12.92
N SER A 2 -9.64 14.92 13.34
CA SER A 2 -10.42 13.68 13.48
C SER A 2 -10.95 13.31 12.11
N ILE A 3 -10.70 12.09 11.66
CA ILE A 3 -11.22 11.57 10.39
C ILE A 3 -12.67 11.15 10.63
N THR A 4 -13.57 11.64 9.79
CA THR A 4 -15.01 11.33 9.87
C THR A 4 -15.30 9.90 9.41
N VAL A 5 -16.49 9.39 9.77
CA VAL A 5 -16.93 8.04 9.35
C VAL A 5 -17.10 7.99 7.83
N GLU A 6 -17.59 9.06 7.23
CA GLU A 6 -17.77 9.22 5.79
C GLU A 6 -16.43 9.18 5.05
N GLU A 7 -15.41 9.91 5.54
CA GLU A 7 -14.06 9.87 4.99
C GLU A 7 -13.44 8.48 5.13
N MET A 8 -13.65 7.79 6.26
CA MET A 8 -13.18 6.42 6.45
C MET A 8 -13.82 5.45 5.45
N LYS A 9 -15.14 5.55 5.23
CA LYS A 9 -15.88 4.72 4.25
C LYS A 9 -15.39 4.98 2.83
N SER A 10 -15.28 6.25 2.43
CA SER A 10 -14.83 6.63 1.09
C SER A 10 -13.38 6.19 0.83
N ALA A 11 -12.48 6.39 1.79
CA ALA A 11 -11.10 5.93 1.67
C ALA A 11 -11.03 4.40 1.56
N ARG A 12 -11.86 3.68 2.33
CA ARG A 12 -11.90 2.21 2.28
C ARG A 12 -12.41 1.71 0.94
N GLU A 13 -13.45 2.35 0.41
CA GLU A 13 -13.97 2.07 -0.93
C GLU A 13 -12.87 2.27 -1.98
N ALA A 14 -12.12 3.37 -1.90
CA ALA A 14 -10.99 3.63 -2.80
C ALA A 14 -9.93 2.52 -2.72
N VAL A 15 -9.55 2.04 -1.53
CA VAL A 15 -8.61 0.90 -1.44
C VAL A 15 -9.22 -0.37 -2.03
N SER A 16 -10.52 -0.59 -1.83
CA SER A 16 -11.22 -1.75 -2.37
C SER A 16 -11.38 -1.73 -3.89
N GLN A 17 -11.17 -0.59 -4.55
CA GLN A 17 -11.17 -0.46 -6.01
C GLN A 17 -9.81 -0.80 -6.61
N VAL A 18 -8.71 -0.66 -5.85
CA VAL A 18 -7.37 -0.97 -6.34
C VAL A 18 -7.23 -2.45 -6.66
N ARG A 19 -6.73 -2.76 -7.87
CA ARG A 19 -6.44 -4.12 -8.34
C ARG A 19 -5.01 -4.23 -8.82
N LEU A 20 -4.46 -5.44 -8.71
CA LEU A 20 -3.21 -5.75 -9.38
C LEU A 20 -3.47 -5.79 -10.89
N GLN A 21 -2.68 -5.04 -11.66
CA GLN A 21 -2.70 -5.08 -13.13
C GLN A 21 -1.64 -6.04 -13.70
N VAL A 22 -0.79 -6.59 -12.82
CA VAL A 22 0.27 -7.58 -13.13
C VAL A 22 0.08 -8.81 -12.27
N SER A 23 0.74 -9.92 -12.60
CA SER A 23 0.68 -11.12 -11.77
C SER A 23 1.30 -10.89 -10.37
N PRO A 24 0.90 -11.64 -9.33
CA PRO A 24 1.54 -11.57 -8.01
C PRO A 24 3.06 -11.75 -8.06
N GLU A 25 3.55 -12.65 -8.91
CA GLU A 25 4.98 -12.92 -9.12
C GLU A 25 5.69 -11.73 -9.75
N GLU A 26 5.06 -11.09 -10.73
CA GLU A 26 5.60 -9.90 -11.39
C GLU A 26 5.64 -8.69 -10.44
N ALA A 27 4.59 -8.50 -9.63
CA ALA A 27 4.61 -7.51 -8.56
C ALA A 27 5.78 -7.74 -7.58
N LEU A 28 6.05 -9.00 -7.22
CA LEU A 28 7.20 -9.36 -6.39
C LEU A 28 8.55 -9.05 -7.05
N ARG A 29 8.67 -9.20 -8.37
CA ARG A 29 9.88 -8.82 -9.13
C ARG A 29 10.10 -7.31 -9.12
N TYR A 30 9.06 -6.51 -9.37
CA TYR A 30 9.16 -5.06 -9.26
C TYR A 30 9.58 -4.63 -7.85
N MET A 31 9.00 -5.23 -6.81
CA MET A 31 9.36 -4.96 -5.42
C MET A 31 10.79 -5.40 -5.05
N GLN A 32 11.36 -6.43 -5.70
CA GLN A 32 12.76 -6.83 -5.48
C GLN A 32 13.76 -5.76 -5.93
N GLY A 33 13.38 -4.94 -6.91
CA GLY A 33 14.20 -3.84 -7.43
C GLY A 33 14.33 -2.65 -6.47
N ILE A 34 13.56 -2.60 -5.37
CA ILE A 34 13.60 -1.48 -4.43
C ILE A 34 14.88 -1.57 -3.57
N PRO A 35 15.78 -0.56 -3.61
CA PRO A 35 17.12 -0.64 -3.04
C PRO A 35 17.13 -0.36 -1.52
N HIS A 36 16.34 -1.11 -0.74
CA HIS A 36 16.26 -0.92 0.71
C HIS A 36 16.11 -2.24 1.48
N LYS A 37 17.13 -2.59 2.28
CA LYS A 37 17.18 -3.85 3.04
C LYS A 37 15.97 -4.05 3.96
N GLY A 38 15.55 -3.00 4.65
CA GLY A 38 14.38 -3.05 5.55
C GLY A 38 13.05 -3.25 4.82
N PHE A 39 12.94 -2.72 3.60
CA PHE A 39 11.78 -2.93 2.74
C PHE A 39 11.70 -4.40 2.33
N LEU A 40 12.78 -4.92 1.76
CA LEU A 40 12.86 -6.31 1.30
C LEU A 40 12.64 -7.33 2.43
N LYS A 41 13.17 -7.06 3.62
CA LYS A 41 12.92 -7.89 4.81
C LYS A 41 11.45 -7.89 5.22
N SER A 42 10.84 -6.71 5.34
CA SER A 42 9.44 -6.58 5.78
C SER A 42 8.41 -7.04 4.75
N ARG A 43 8.77 -7.04 3.46
CA ARG A 43 7.92 -7.55 2.37
C ARG A 43 7.42 -8.97 2.63
N ARG A 44 8.29 -9.86 3.14
CA ARG A 44 7.97 -11.28 3.37
C ARG A 44 6.78 -11.49 4.31
N SER A 45 6.56 -10.59 5.26
CA SER A 45 5.45 -10.69 6.23
C SER A 45 4.28 -9.77 5.91
N SER A 46 4.51 -8.70 5.14
CA SER A 46 3.54 -7.61 4.90
C SER A 46 2.84 -7.68 3.54
N TRP A 47 3.48 -8.30 2.54
CA TRP A 47 2.87 -8.51 1.23
C TRP A 47 2.10 -9.83 1.20
N ARG A 48 0.80 -9.75 0.93
CA ARG A 48 -0.16 -10.86 0.91
C ARG A 48 -1.13 -10.63 -0.23
N VAL A 49 -1.42 -11.70 -0.94
CA VAL A 49 -2.52 -11.76 -1.90
C VAL A 49 -3.64 -12.62 -1.33
N ASN A 50 -4.87 -12.35 -1.73
CA ASN A 50 -6.02 -13.18 -1.40
C ASN A 50 -6.13 -14.38 -2.36
N GLU A 51 -7.15 -15.22 -2.16
CA GLU A 51 -7.39 -16.42 -2.97
C GLU A 51 -7.64 -16.11 -4.46
N ASN A 52 -8.10 -14.90 -4.77
CA ASN A 52 -8.32 -14.42 -6.14
C ASN A 52 -7.05 -13.82 -6.78
N GLY A 53 -5.89 -13.93 -6.11
CA GLY A 53 -4.62 -13.39 -6.58
C GLY A 53 -4.50 -11.87 -6.48
N HIS A 54 -5.41 -11.18 -5.77
CA HIS A 54 -5.35 -9.73 -5.59
C HIS A 54 -4.62 -9.35 -4.31
N ALA A 55 -3.90 -8.22 -4.31
CA ALA A 55 -3.26 -7.70 -3.10
C ALA A 55 -4.31 -7.37 -2.02
N THR A 56 -4.02 -7.75 -0.77
CA THR A 56 -4.88 -7.40 0.37
C THR A 56 -4.81 -5.90 0.66
N MET A 57 -5.84 -5.36 1.33
CA MET A 57 -5.83 -3.96 1.79
C MET A 57 -4.58 -3.63 2.60
N GLN A 58 -4.17 -4.51 3.51
CA GLN A 58 -2.95 -4.30 4.30
C GLN A 58 -1.71 -4.19 3.42
N SER A 59 -1.62 -4.97 2.34
CA SER A 59 -0.48 -4.94 1.42
C SER A 59 -0.44 -3.69 0.56
N ILE A 60 -1.61 -3.24 0.07
CA ILE A 60 -1.74 -1.97 -0.67
C ILE A 60 -1.31 -0.81 0.23
N CYS A 61 -1.89 -0.71 1.43
CA CYS A 61 -1.54 0.31 2.41
C CYS A 61 -0.07 0.21 2.88
N TRP A 62 0.48 -1.00 3.00
CA TRP A 62 1.88 -1.19 3.36
C TRP A 62 2.84 -0.60 2.31
N LEU A 63 2.62 -0.88 1.02
CA LEU A 63 3.46 -0.35 -0.05
C LEU A 63 3.31 1.18 -0.14
N PHE A 64 2.07 1.68 -0.05
CA PHE A 64 1.78 3.11 0.00
C PHE A 64 2.54 3.82 1.14
N CYS A 65 2.48 3.27 2.37
CA CYS A 65 3.20 3.84 3.51
C CYS A 65 4.73 3.77 3.38
N TRP A 66 5.29 2.93 2.50
CA TRP A 66 6.73 2.97 2.22
C TRP A 66 7.10 4.10 1.28
N ALA A 67 6.21 4.45 0.34
CA ALA A 67 6.37 5.62 -0.52
C ALA A 67 6.25 6.96 0.24
N THR A 68 5.60 6.99 1.41
CA THR A 68 5.56 8.18 2.27
C THR A 68 6.77 8.34 3.20
N THR A 69 7.66 7.34 3.30
CA THR A 69 8.87 7.41 4.16
C THR A 69 9.96 8.38 3.64
N GLY A 70 9.73 9.00 2.48
CA GLY A 70 10.66 9.93 1.80
C GLY A 70 10.96 11.22 2.56
N ASN A 71 10.21 11.51 3.63
CA ASN A 71 10.50 12.62 4.55
C ASN A 71 11.86 12.47 5.26
N ASN A 72 12.41 11.26 5.32
CA ASN A 72 13.82 11.06 5.71
C ASN A 72 14.69 11.10 4.44
N PRO A 73 15.67 12.02 4.33
CA PRO A 73 16.56 12.12 3.16
C PRO A 73 17.26 10.80 2.80
N LYS A 74 17.56 9.95 3.81
CA LYS A 74 18.17 8.62 3.61
C LYS A 74 17.23 7.63 2.89
N ASN A 75 15.93 7.88 2.92
CA ASN A 75 14.90 7.03 2.36
C ASN A 75 14.26 7.59 1.08
N LYS A 76 14.67 8.79 0.62
CA LYS A 76 14.08 9.46 -0.55
C LYS A 76 14.03 8.54 -1.79
N LYS A 77 15.16 7.92 -2.15
CA LYS A 77 15.24 6.97 -3.28
C LYS A 77 14.33 5.75 -3.10
N THR A 78 14.16 5.29 -1.86
CA THR A 78 13.26 4.18 -1.53
C THR A 78 11.81 4.59 -1.73
N ALA A 79 11.44 5.78 -1.25
CA ALA A 79 10.11 6.34 -1.40
C ALA A 79 9.72 6.54 -2.87
N GLU A 80 10.61 7.12 -3.67
CA GLU A 80 10.44 7.27 -5.12
C GLU A 80 10.29 5.91 -5.82
N SER A 81 11.12 4.93 -5.45
CA SER A 81 11.03 3.57 -6.00
C SER A 81 9.70 2.91 -5.62
N CYS A 82 9.24 3.07 -4.38
CA CYS A 82 7.96 2.52 -3.93
C CYS A 82 6.77 3.16 -4.64
N SER A 83 6.77 4.49 -4.84
CA SER A 83 5.74 5.19 -5.60
C SER A 83 5.71 4.70 -7.05
N SER A 84 6.88 4.60 -7.70
CA SER A 84 7.00 4.07 -9.06
C SER A 84 6.51 2.62 -9.16
N VAL A 85 6.88 1.76 -8.21
CA VAL A 85 6.41 0.37 -8.17
C VAL A 85 4.91 0.31 -7.94
N PHE A 86 4.35 1.16 -7.08
CA PHE A 86 2.90 1.23 -6.85
C PHE A 86 2.15 1.45 -8.16
N GLY A 87 2.52 2.49 -8.92
CA GLY A 87 1.87 2.78 -10.21
C GLY A 87 2.14 1.75 -11.32
N LYS A 88 3.15 0.88 -11.16
CA LYS A 88 3.42 -0.23 -12.09
C LYS A 88 2.59 -1.47 -11.79
N ILE A 89 2.36 -1.77 -10.51
CA ILE A 89 1.70 -3.02 -10.12
C ILE A 89 0.19 -2.87 -9.95
N PHE A 90 -0.30 -1.65 -9.71
CA PHE A 90 -1.71 -1.36 -9.51
C PHE A 90 -2.30 -0.58 -10.69
N ASP A 91 -3.59 -0.78 -10.91
CA ASP A 91 -4.43 -0.11 -11.91
C ASP A 91 -4.64 1.40 -11.65
N HIS A 92 -4.30 1.88 -10.46
CA HIS A 92 -4.34 3.29 -10.10
C HIS A 92 -2.94 3.83 -9.75
N SER A 93 -2.70 5.09 -10.08
CA SER A 93 -1.45 5.77 -9.72
C SER A 93 -1.32 5.98 -8.21
N TYR A 94 -0.08 6.18 -7.77
CA TYR A 94 0.20 6.53 -6.38
C TYR A 94 -0.47 7.85 -5.97
N GLU A 95 -0.47 8.85 -6.85
CA GLU A 95 -1.06 10.17 -6.63
C GLU A 95 -2.57 10.08 -6.46
N TRP A 96 -3.24 9.27 -7.31
CA TRP A 96 -4.67 9.02 -7.17
C TRP A 96 -4.98 8.42 -5.79
N PHE A 97 -4.20 7.43 -5.37
CA PHE A 97 -4.39 6.78 -4.07
C PHE A 97 -4.12 7.75 -2.91
N ALA A 98 -3.06 8.56 -3.00
CA ALA A 98 -2.68 9.55 -1.99
C ALA A 98 -3.75 10.64 -1.79
N LEU A 99 -4.49 10.99 -2.85
CA LEU A 99 -5.61 11.94 -2.78
C LEU A 99 -6.84 11.33 -2.09
N LYS A 100 -7.05 10.02 -2.22
CA LYS A 100 -8.24 9.32 -1.71
C LYS A 100 -8.06 8.72 -0.33
N VAL A 101 -6.84 8.35 0.03
CA VAL A 101 -6.54 7.59 1.23
C VAL A 101 -5.56 8.38 2.10
N PRO A 102 -6.03 9.04 3.17
CA PRO A 102 -5.17 9.71 4.13
C PRO A 102 -4.10 8.77 4.69
N HIS A 103 -2.87 9.26 4.79
CA HIS A 103 -1.73 8.47 5.26
C HIS A 103 -1.97 7.84 6.64
N GLU A 104 -2.62 8.56 7.56
CA GLU A 104 -2.92 8.02 8.89
C GLU A 104 -3.90 6.84 8.86
N LEU A 105 -4.87 6.83 7.93
CA LEU A 105 -5.75 5.67 7.73
C LEU A 105 -4.98 4.50 7.12
N ALA A 106 -4.19 4.74 6.07
CA ALA A 106 -3.37 3.70 5.46
C ALA A 106 -2.45 3.06 6.49
N LYS A 107 -1.83 3.86 7.36
CA LYS A 107 -1.00 3.38 8.47
C LYS A 107 -1.80 2.55 9.47
N LYS A 108 -3.01 2.98 9.84
CA LYS A 108 -3.91 2.21 10.72
C LYS A 108 -4.28 0.85 10.10
N TRP A 109 -4.68 0.83 8.84
CA TRP A 109 -5.09 -0.39 8.12
C TRP A 109 -3.94 -1.34 7.84
N ARG A 110 -2.74 -0.83 7.57
CA ARG A 110 -1.51 -1.62 7.45
C ARG A 110 -1.28 -2.53 8.66
N TYR A 111 -1.57 -2.06 9.88
CA TYR A 111 -1.37 -2.81 11.13
C TYR A 111 -2.64 -3.45 11.69
N ALA A 112 -3.77 -3.27 11.02
CA ALA A 112 -5.04 -3.81 11.48
C ALA A 112 -5.05 -5.34 11.42
N LYS A 113 -5.63 -5.97 12.45
CA LYS A 113 -5.92 -7.41 12.40
C LYS A 113 -6.99 -7.66 11.33
N PRO A 114 -6.94 -8.78 10.59
CA PRO A 114 -7.94 -9.06 9.55
C PRO A 114 -9.40 -8.93 10.03
N LYS A 115 -9.69 -9.34 11.27
CA LYS A 115 -11.02 -9.22 11.88
C LYS A 115 -11.48 -7.76 12.05
N SER A 116 -10.58 -6.89 12.50
CA SER A 116 -10.84 -5.45 12.63
C SER A 116 -11.00 -4.71 11.29
N LEU A 117 -10.78 -5.38 10.16
CA LEU A 117 -11.10 -4.83 8.86
C LEU A 117 -12.50 -5.20 8.41
N ILE A 118 -13.21 -6.12 9.06
CA ILE A 118 -14.56 -6.52 8.66
C ILE A 118 -15.63 -5.76 9.46
N ASP A 119 -15.30 -5.35 10.70
CA ASP A 119 -16.26 -4.80 11.68
C ASP A 119 -16.50 -3.27 11.58
N PHE A 120 -16.58 -2.69 10.38
CA PHE A 120 -16.93 -1.26 10.19
C PHE A 120 -17.96 -1.04 9.10
#